data_AF-A0A9Q3QB81-F1
#
_entry.id   AF-A0A9Q3QB81-F1
#
_cell.length_a   1.000
_cell.length_b   1.000
_cell.length_c   1.000
_cell.angle_alpha   90.00
_cell.angle_beta   90.00
_cell.angle_gamma   90.00
#
_symmetry.space_group_name_H-M   'P 1'
#
loop_
_entity.id
_entity.type
_entity.pdbx_description
1 polymer ?
#
loop_
_entity_poly.entity_id
_entity_poly.type
_entity_poly.pdbx_seq_one_letter_code
_entity_poly.pdbx_strand_id
1 'polypeptide(L)'
;MAHRLRNPLKAGDLVLFYIKPLESRWGLLFKNRWNGAYRVINQINNGTYELEELDGTKLTRKFAESHIKRFYPGGKKVKSSTESENDSSKEIEDEDLILEGEEIDQDGYD
;
A
#
# COMPACT_ATOMS: atom_id res chain seq x y z
N MET A 1 -18.04 10.41 -4.37
CA MET A 1 -16.70 9.78 -4.30
C MET A 1 -15.88 10.55 -3.28
N ALA A 2 -15.60 9.98 -2.11
CA ALA A 2 -14.73 10.62 -1.13
C ALA A 2 -13.27 10.48 -1.59
N HIS A 3 -12.60 11.60 -1.88
CA HIS A 3 -11.16 11.61 -2.10
C HIS A 3 -10.51 11.36 -0.74
N ARG A 4 -10.02 10.13 -0.50
CA ARG A 4 -9.29 9.81 0.74
C ARG A 4 -8.01 10.63 0.75
N LEU A 5 -8.02 11.76 1.48
CA LEU A 5 -6.88 12.64 1.64
C LEU A 5 -5.72 11.83 2.22
N ARG A 6 -4.66 11.66 1.43
CA ARG A 6 -3.40 11.11 1.93
C ARG A 6 -2.63 12.25 2.59
N ASN A 7 -2.05 11.99 3.76
CA ASN A 7 -1.11 12.93 4.34
C ASN A 7 0.11 13.05 3.42
N PRO A 8 0.57 14.28 3.12
CA PRO A 8 1.75 14.48 2.30
C PRO A 8 2.97 13.86 2.99
N LEU A 9 3.85 13.26 2.18
CA LEU A 9 5.12 12.71 2.64
C LEU A 9 6.10 13.84 2.97
N LYS A 10 6.85 13.68 4.06
CA LYS A 10 7.87 14.63 4.51
C LYS A 10 9.25 14.20 4.02
N ALA A 11 10.17 15.15 3.94
CA ALA A 11 11.58 14.85 3.72
C ALA A 11 12.09 13.87 4.81
N GLY A 12 12.83 12.85 4.40
CA GLY A 12 13.32 11.77 5.26
C GLY A 12 12.36 10.59 5.43
N ASP A 13 11.09 10.70 5.01
CA ASP A 13 10.17 9.56 5.06
C ASP A 13 10.65 8.44 4.13
N LEU A 14 10.51 7.20 4.60
CA LEU A 14 10.78 6.02 3.80
C LEU A 14 9.59 5.71 2.89
N VAL A 15 9.88 5.41 1.63
CA VAL A 15 8.88 5.11 0.62
C VAL A 15 9.32 3.96 -0.28
N LEU A 16 8.34 3.23 -0.81
CA LEU A 16 8.48 2.31 -1.94
C LEU A 16 8.00 3.01 -3.20
N PHE A 17 8.58 2.72 -4.37
CA PHE A 17 8.07 3.23 -5.64
C PHE A 17 7.63 2.13 -6.61
N TYR A 18 6.72 2.45 -7.53
CA TYR A 18 6.15 1.52 -8.49
C TYR A 18 6.99 1.37 -9.76
N ILE A 19 7.29 0.13 -10.19
CA ILE A 19 8.02 -0.15 -11.44
C ILE A 19 7.04 -0.42 -12.60
N LYS A 20 6.59 0.62 -13.29
CA LYS A 20 5.68 0.51 -14.45
C LYS A 20 6.17 -0.38 -15.62
N PRO A 21 7.43 -0.30 -16.09
CA PRO A 21 7.87 -1.08 -17.27
C PRO A 21 8.09 -2.58 -17.00
N LEU A 22 7.98 -3.01 -15.74
CA LEU A 22 8.14 -4.43 -15.39
C LEU A 22 6.86 -5.21 -15.72
N GLU A 23 5.69 -4.61 -15.45
CA GLU A 23 4.37 -5.17 -15.81
C GLU A 23 4.23 -5.37 -17.33
N SER A 24 4.66 -4.41 -18.15
CA SER A 24 4.54 -4.50 -19.60
C SER A 24 5.40 -5.58 -20.24
N ARG A 25 6.54 -5.95 -19.62
CA ARG A 25 7.48 -6.93 -20.18
C ARG A 25 7.29 -8.34 -19.61
N TRP A 26 6.77 -8.46 -18.40
CA TRP A 26 6.63 -9.73 -17.68
C TRP A 26 5.17 -10.12 -17.44
N GLY A 27 4.22 -9.35 -18.00
CA GLY A 27 2.80 -9.57 -17.82
C GLY A 27 2.36 -9.44 -16.36
N LEU A 28 1.32 -10.19 -15.99
CA LEU A 28 0.68 -10.14 -14.67
C LEU A 28 1.59 -10.59 -13.52
N LEU A 29 2.70 -11.27 -13.79
CA LEU A 29 3.64 -11.76 -12.77
C LEU A 29 4.24 -10.65 -11.91
N PHE A 30 4.33 -9.43 -12.45
CA PHE A 30 4.86 -8.27 -11.74
C PHE A 30 3.84 -7.13 -11.57
N LYS A 31 2.55 -7.46 -11.65
CA LYS A 31 1.49 -6.49 -11.36
C LYS A 31 1.66 -5.96 -9.92
N ASN A 32 1.48 -4.66 -9.72
CA ASN A 32 1.51 -4.03 -8.39
C ASN A 32 2.83 -4.18 -7.62
N ARG A 33 3.96 -4.41 -8.29
CA ARG A 33 5.26 -4.54 -7.62
C ARG A 33 5.82 -3.18 -7.20
N TRP A 34 6.09 -3.07 -5.90
CA TRP A 34 6.73 -1.93 -5.25
C TRP A 34 8.21 -2.25 -5.02
N ASN A 35 9.09 -1.32 -5.37
CA ASN A 35 10.53 -1.45 -5.23
C ASN A 35 11.03 -0.65 -4.04
N GLY A 36 11.86 -1.31 -3.23
CA GLY A 36 12.92 -0.74 -2.39
C GLY A 36 12.50 0.29 -1.36
N ALA A 37 13.26 0.42 -0.28
CA ALA A 37 13.11 1.56 0.61
C ALA A 37 13.95 2.72 0.05
N TYR A 38 13.29 3.83 -0.26
CA TYR A 38 13.89 5.10 -0.68
C TYR A 38 13.55 6.17 0.34
N ARG A 39 14.33 7.26 0.38
CA ARG A 39 14.03 8.43 1.21
C ARG A 39 13.50 9.56 0.36
N VAL A 40 12.53 10.29 0.89
CA VAL A 40 12.03 11.53 0.26
C VAL A 40 13.03 12.65 0.53
N ILE A 41 13.49 13.32 -0.53
CA ILE A 41 14.34 14.51 -0.41
C ILE A 41 13.47 15.74 -0.22
N ASN A 42 12.54 15.96 -1.16
CA ASN A 42 11.67 17.14 -1.17
C ASN A 42 10.39 16.89 -1.98
N GLN A 43 9.35 17.69 -1.69
CA GLN A 43 8.11 17.76 -2.44
C GLN A 43 8.10 19.05 -3.27
N ILE A 44 7.87 18.95 -4.58
CA ILE A 44 7.97 20.11 -5.48
C ILE A 44 6.62 20.81 -5.68
N ASN A 45 5.56 20.05 -5.98
CA ASN A 45 4.27 20.63 -6.37
C ASN A 45 3.08 19.76 -5.94
N ASN A 46 2.93 19.55 -4.62
CA ASN A 46 1.78 18.84 -4.01
C ASN A 46 1.38 17.53 -4.70
N GLY A 47 2.36 16.70 -5.04
CA GLY A 47 2.12 15.42 -5.72
C GLY A 47 3.30 14.89 -6.54
N THR A 48 4.40 15.65 -6.61
CA THR A 48 5.66 15.18 -7.19
C THR A 48 6.77 15.24 -6.15
N TYR A 49 7.53 14.16 -6.07
CA TYR A 49 8.56 13.91 -5.06
C TYR A 49 9.91 13.61 -5.71
N GLU A 50 10.96 14.12 -5.08
CA GLU A 50 12.34 13.75 -5.34
C GLU A 50 12.76 12.70 -4.31
N LEU A 51 13.41 11.64 -4.78
CA LEU A 51 13.81 10.52 -3.95
C LEU A 51 15.33 10.33 -3.97
N GLU A 52 15.86 9.77 -2.90
CA GLU A 52 17.23 9.26 -2.80
C GLU A 52 17.22 7.81 -2.33
N GLU A 53 18.27 7.08 -2.69
CA GLU A 53 18.58 5.78 -2.11
C GLU A 53 19.00 5.92 -0.65
N LEU A 54 19.02 4.81 0.09
CA LEU A 54 19.42 4.82 1.50
C LEU A 54 20.88 5.23 1.71
N ASP A 55 21.71 5.14 0.67
CA ASP A 55 23.12 5.58 0.64
C ASP A 55 23.27 7.08 0.30
N GLY A 56 22.17 7.81 0.07
CA GLY A 56 22.18 9.22 -0.29
C GLY A 56 22.30 9.51 -1.79
N THR A 57 22.30 8.46 -2.63
CA THR A 57 22.28 8.62 -4.09
C THR A 57 20.94 9.18 -4.54
N LYS A 58 20.93 10.39 -5.11
CA LYS A 58 19.70 11.03 -5.61
C LYS A 58 19.23 10.34 -6.89
N LEU A 59 17.92 10.09 -6.98
CA LEU A 59 17.31 9.60 -8.20
C LEU A 59 17.14 10.75 -9.19
N THR A 60 17.61 10.55 -10.43
CA THR A 60 17.51 11.54 -11.51
C THR A 60 16.07 11.88 -11.89
N ARG A 61 15.14 10.94 -11.66
CA ARG A 61 13.73 11.09 -12.01
C ARG A 61 12.91 11.56 -10.82
N LYS A 62 11.90 12.38 -11.12
CA LYS A 62 10.83 12.78 -10.19
C LYS A 62 9.66 11.80 -10.22
N PHE A 63 9.09 11.53 -9.07
CA PHE A 63 8.03 10.53 -8.90
C PHE A 63 6.71 11.19 -8.54
N ALA A 64 5.63 10.79 -9.22
CA ALA A 64 4.29 11.18 -8.85
C ALA A 64 3.84 10.46 -7.58
N GLU A 65 2.93 11.07 -6.83
CA GLU A 65 2.34 10.49 -5.61
C GLU A 65 1.71 9.11 -5.85
N SER A 66 1.10 8.91 -7.02
CA SER A 66 0.50 7.63 -7.41
C SER A 66 1.53 6.50 -7.55
N HIS A 67 2.78 6.83 -7.84
CA HIS A 67 3.87 5.88 -8.01
C HIS A 67 4.66 5.63 -6.73
N ILE A 68 4.27 6.20 -5.59
CA ILE A 68 4.97 6.04 -4.32
C ILE A 68 4.02 5.61 -3.20
N LYS A 69 4.56 4.86 -2.24
CA LYS A 69 3.83 4.36 -1.08
C LYS A 69 4.73 4.47 0.14
N ARG A 70 4.20 4.97 1.26
CA ARG A 70 4.96 5.04 2.51
C ARG A 70 5.39 3.65 2.96
N PHE A 71 6.66 3.52 3.31
CA PHE A 71 7.28 2.30 3.83
C PHE A 71 7.50 2.44 5.34
N TYR A 72 7.09 1.41 6.08
CA TYR A 72 7.33 1.32 7.52
C TYR A 72 8.23 0.11 7.78
N PRO A 73 9.50 0.32 8.19
CA PRO A 73 10.36 -0.80 8.54
C PRO A 73 9.78 -1.51 9.78
N GLY A 74 9.32 -2.74 9.59
CA GLY A 74 8.78 -3.57 10.66
C GLY A 74 9.88 -3.92 11.66
N GLY A 75 9.89 -3.26 12.82
CA GLY A 75 10.89 -3.51 13.86
C GLY A 75 10.81 -2.54 15.03
N LYS A 76 10.21 -1.36 14.86
CA LYS A 76 9.89 -0.45 15.97
C LYS A 76 8.51 0.15 15.74
N LYS A 77 7.60 0.02 16.72
CA LYS A 77 6.38 0.83 16.75
C LYS A 77 6.82 2.29 16.80
N VAL A 78 6.85 2.96 15.64
CA VAL A 78 7.06 4.40 15.59
C VAL A 78 5.84 5.00 16.29
N LYS A 79 6.04 5.53 17.50
CA LYS A 79 5.07 6.42 18.13
C LYS A 79 5.01 7.67 17.24
N SER A 80 4.17 7.65 16.22
CA SER A 80 3.76 8.89 15.55
C SER A 80 2.95 9.67 16.57
N SER A 81 3.59 10.59 17.30
CA SER A 81 2.91 11.59 18.12
C SER A 81 2.13 12.53 17.19
N THR A 82 0.94 12.09 16.80
CA THR A 82 -0.22 12.88 16.41
C THR A 82 -1.44 11.98 16.65
N GLU A 83 -2.07 12.15 17.81
CA GLU A 83 -3.30 11.50 18.24
C GLU A 83 -4.53 11.98 17.47
N SER A 84 -5.35 11.00 17.03
CA SER A 84 -6.83 10.90 17.11
C SER A 84 -7.24 9.77 16.13
N GLU A 85 -7.21 8.51 16.57
CA GLU A 85 -8.31 7.74 17.21
C GLU A 85 -9.11 6.88 16.21
N ASN A 86 -9.07 5.55 16.47
CA ASN A 86 -10.07 4.49 16.19
C ASN A 86 -10.41 4.11 14.72
N ASP A 87 -10.61 2.84 14.34
CA ASP A 87 -10.92 1.62 15.10
C ASP A 87 -10.57 0.34 14.31
N SER A 88 -10.15 -0.67 15.08
CA SER A 88 -10.16 -2.14 14.89
C SER A 88 -9.86 -2.77 13.53
N SER A 89 -8.67 -3.37 13.45
CA SER A 89 -8.51 -4.70 12.83
C SER A 89 -8.59 -5.74 13.94
N LYS A 90 -9.58 -6.64 13.90
CA LYS A 90 -9.54 -7.90 14.63
C LYS A 90 -9.30 -9.00 13.60
N GLU A 91 -8.14 -9.62 13.66
CA GLU A 91 -7.90 -10.96 13.15
C GLU A 91 -7.79 -11.90 14.36
N ILE A 92 -7.88 -13.21 14.08
CA ILE A 92 -7.84 -14.42 14.95
C ILE A 92 -9.20 -15.13 14.92
N GLU A 93 -9.34 -16.41 14.59
CA GLU A 93 -8.47 -17.47 14.04
C GLU A 93 -9.45 -18.60 13.63
N ASP A 94 -9.01 -19.47 12.73
CA ASP A 94 -9.72 -20.63 12.19
C ASP A 94 -10.09 -21.68 13.26
N GLU A 95 -11.22 -22.39 13.05
CA GLU A 95 -11.36 -23.86 13.13
C GLU A 95 -12.84 -24.30 13.30
N ASP A 96 -13.30 -25.05 12.30
CA ASP A 96 -14.28 -26.15 12.29
C ASP A 96 -15.62 -26.07 13.06
N LEU A 97 -16.72 -26.29 12.32
CA LEU A 97 -17.50 -27.54 12.39
C LEU A 97 -18.55 -27.61 11.25
N ILE A 98 -18.51 -28.72 10.53
CA ILE A 98 -19.47 -29.20 9.51
C ILE A 98 -20.80 -29.61 10.18
N LEU A 99 -21.86 -29.75 9.36
CA LEU A 99 -23.18 -30.41 9.54
C LEU A 99 -24.32 -29.38 9.51
N GLU A 100 -25.40 -29.52 8.75
CA GLU A 100 -26.00 -30.64 8.02
C GLU A 100 -26.93 -30.05 6.95
N GLY A 101 -27.29 -30.85 5.95
CA GLY A 101 -28.15 -30.42 4.85
C GLY A 101 -29.57 -30.06 5.29
N GLU A 102 -30.20 -29.19 4.51
CA GLU A 102 -31.66 -29.19 4.37
C GLU A 102 -31.98 -29.12 2.88
N GLU A 103 -32.46 -30.27 2.42
CA GLU A 103 -33.10 -30.55 1.15
C GLU A 103 -34.39 -29.72 1.08
N ILE A 104 -34.52 -28.83 0.08
CA ILE A 104 -35.78 -28.17 -0.23
C ILE A 104 -36.21 -28.66 -1.60
N ASP A 105 -37.11 -29.63 -1.60
CA ASP A 105 -37.84 -30.11 -2.75
C ASP A 105 -38.85 -29.06 -3.26
N GLN A 106 -39.02 -29.06 -4.59
CA GLN A 106 -40.17 -28.60 -5.39
C GLN A 106 -40.45 -27.09 -5.40
N ASP A 107 -40.44 -26.44 -6.57
CA ASP A 107 -41.55 -26.53 -7.52
C ASP A 107 -41.18 -26.21 -8.98
N GLY A 108 -41.85 -26.89 -9.90
CA GLY A 108 -41.68 -26.74 -11.35
C GLY A 108 -42.39 -25.52 -11.93
N TYR A 109 -41.86 -25.01 -13.05
CA TYR A 109 -42.55 -24.10 -13.95
C TYR A 109 -42.51 -24.68 -15.37
N ASP A 110 -43.70 -24.68 -15.99
CA ASP A 110 -44.11 -25.24 -17.30
C ASP A 110 -43.15 -24.99 -18.48
#